data_AF-A0A1V6MZZ4-F1
#
_entry.id   AF-A0A1V6MZZ4-F1
#
_cell.length_a   1.000
_cell.length_b   1.000
_cell.length_c   1.000
_cell.angle_alpha   90.00
_cell.angle_beta   90.00
_cell.angle_gamma   90.00
#
_symmetry.space_group_name_H-M   'P 1'
#
loop_
_entity.id
_entity.type
_entity.pdbx_description
1 polymer ?
#
loop_
_entity_poly.entity_id
_entity_poly.type
_entity_poly.pdbx_seq_one_letter_code
_entity_poly.pdbx_strand_id
1 'polypeptide(L)'
;KPIIFVMCVLFIFLALSSVSAANHDFTTVNTTEQFQSVINNDNDNDLVISFDDGEYVDWGQLNISRNATIVGKNRGGAKFTTSSVDTLFNINATNVKIINLTISGYATAIKSNCSDLTVSDNNITTSGVSINLSSSGSANPITGVVIKDNIIKSSIATNYRGAVSLFGKSTDKTVFDVLFSGNNITGVSSGVYLGDGSYNSPVSSANLVFENNNITGTSGSGVDLYAYSSNNTNITFANNNITGTYGVYLYA
;
A
#
# COMPACT_ATOMS: atom_id res chain seq x y z
N LYS A 1 37.84 0.86 -23.12
CA LYS A 1 37.64 0.21 -21.80
C LYS A 1 36.41 0.87 -21.17
N PRO A 2 35.26 0.19 -21.08
CA PRO A 2 34.10 0.80 -20.44
C PRO A 2 34.26 0.71 -18.92
N ILE A 3 34.00 1.82 -18.25
CA ILE A 3 33.93 1.93 -16.79
C ILE A 3 32.50 1.52 -16.42
N ILE A 4 32.36 0.33 -15.83
CA ILE A 4 31.11 -0.15 -15.24
C ILE A 4 30.98 0.55 -13.89
N PHE A 5 29.97 1.42 -13.76
CA PHE A 5 29.55 1.96 -12.46
C PHE A 5 28.81 0.85 -11.71
N VAL A 6 29.54 0.12 -10.86
CA VAL A 6 28.93 -0.78 -9.89
C VAL A 6 28.40 0.08 -8.75
N MET A 7 27.09 0.30 -8.71
CA MET A 7 26.42 0.82 -7.52
C MET A 7 26.48 -0.25 -6.43
N CYS A 8 27.48 -0.16 -5.55
CA CYS A 8 27.50 -0.93 -4.32
C CYS A 8 26.40 -0.37 -3.39
N VAL A 9 25.26 -1.06 -3.34
CA VAL A 9 24.26 -0.86 -2.28
C VAL A 9 24.90 -1.36 -0.99
N LEU A 10 25.40 -0.42 -0.19
CA LEU A 10 25.98 -0.68 1.12
C LEU A 10 24.85 -0.95 2.12
N PHE A 11 24.57 -2.23 2.37
CA PHE A 11 23.71 -2.64 3.49
C PHE A 11 24.47 -2.40 4.81
N ILE A 12 24.27 -1.23 5.41
CA ILE A 12 24.68 -0.99 6.79
C ILE A 12 23.69 -1.76 7.67
N PHE A 13 24.10 -2.93 8.15
CA PHE A 13 23.45 -3.58 9.30
C PHE A 13 23.76 -2.72 10.53
N LEU A 14 22.92 -1.72 10.78
CA LEU A 14 22.87 -1.06 12.08
C LEU A 14 22.48 -2.10 13.13
N ALA A 15 23.24 -2.11 14.22
CA ALA A 15 23.03 -2.97 15.36
C ALA A 15 21.54 -3.01 15.74
N LEU A 16 20.97 -4.22 15.78
CA LEU A 16 19.70 -4.50 16.44
C LEU A 16 19.86 -4.08 17.91
N SER A 17 19.42 -2.86 18.25
CA SER A 17 19.12 -2.54 19.64
C SER A 17 18.04 -3.54 20.06
N SER A 18 18.36 -4.38 21.03
CA SER A 18 17.45 -5.34 21.66
C SER A 18 16.41 -4.60 22.53
N VAL A 19 15.69 -3.65 21.94
CA VAL A 19 14.45 -3.16 22.52
C VAL A 19 13.45 -4.27 22.26
N SER A 20 12.95 -4.87 23.33
CA SER A 20 11.87 -5.86 23.22
C SER A 20 10.70 -5.18 22.53
N ALA A 21 10.31 -5.67 21.37
CA ALA A 21 9.02 -5.28 20.78
C ALA A 21 7.91 -5.67 21.77
N ALA A 22 7.04 -4.72 22.16
CA ALA A 22 5.77 -5.10 22.76
C ALA A 22 5.01 -5.95 21.75
N ASN A 23 4.65 -7.16 22.14
CA ASN A 23 3.81 -8.04 21.34
C ASN A 23 2.44 -8.17 21.98
N HIS A 24 1.40 -7.75 21.25
CA HIS A 24 0.01 -7.86 21.67
C HIS A 24 -0.70 -8.87 20.79
N ASP A 25 -1.14 -9.97 21.38
CA ASP A 25 -1.85 -11.04 20.67
C ASP A 25 -3.36 -10.81 20.73
N PHE A 26 -3.99 -10.77 19.56
CA PHE A 26 -5.41 -10.57 19.36
C PHE A 26 -6.06 -11.87 18.86
N THR A 27 -7.19 -12.19 19.46
CA THR A 27 -8.07 -13.31 19.11
C THR A 27 -9.40 -12.77 18.58
N THR A 28 -10.27 -13.63 18.05
CA THR A 28 -11.57 -13.20 17.48
C THR A 28 -12.54 -12.58 18.50
N VAL A 29 -12.25 -12.63 19.81
CA VAL A 29 -13.05 -11.94 20.84
C VAL A 29 -12.65 -10.48 21.02
N ASN A 30 -11.51 -10.06 20.47
CA ASN A 30 -11.03 -8.69 20.61
C ASN A 30 -11.82 -7.72 19.73
N THR A 31 -11.85 -6.46 20.14
CA THR A 31 -12.62 -5.39 19.47
C THR A 31 -11.72 -4.31 18.86
N THR A 32 -12.32 -3.48 18.00
CA THR A 32 -11.70 -2.27 17.43
C THR A 32 -11.21 -1.32 18.52
N GLU A 33 -11.95 -1.13 19.61
CA GLU A 33 -11.58 -0.24 20.71
C GLU A 33 -10.35 -0.76 21.47
N GLN A 34 -10.25 -2.06 21.65
CA GLN A 34 -9.08 -2.67 22.29
C GLN A 34 -7.83 -2.52 21.44
N PHE A 35 -7.96 -2.72 20.13
CA PHE A 35 -6.86 -2.43 19.19
C PHE A 35 -6.44 -0.97 19.27
N GLN A 36 -7.41 -0.04 19.24
CA GLN A 36 -7.11 1.38 19.29
C GLN A 36 -6.47 1.79 20.63
N SER A 37 -6.85 1.14 21.74
CA SER A 37 -6.22 1.32 23.04
C SER A 37 -4.74 0.94 23.02
N VAL A 38 -4.38 -0.18 22.39
CA VAL A 38 -2.97 -0.60 22.24
C VAL A 38 -2.19 0.44 21.46
N ILE A 39 -2.69 0.88 20.28
CA ILE A 39 -2.04 1.92 19.49
C ILE A 39 -1.80 3.20 20.29
N ASN A 40 -2.80 3.64 21.07
CA ASN A 40 -2.76 4.91 21.78
C ASN A 40 -1.89 4.89 23.04
N ASN A 41 -1.80 3.75 23.73
CA ASN A 41 -1.28 3.68 25.10
C ASN A 41 0.03 2.91 25.25
N ASP A 42 0.37 2.03 24.31
CA ASP A 42 1.67 1.37 24.32
C ASP A 42 2.80 2.42 24.24
N ASN A 43 4.03 2.12 24.66
CA ASN A 43 5.14 3.08 24.64
C ASN A 43 6.42 2.51 24.02
N ASP A 44 6.37 1.28 23.51
CA ASP A 44 7.50 0.65 22.84
C ASP A 44 7.64 1.19 21.41
N ASN A 45 8.90 1.37 21.00
CA ASN A 45 9.25 1.90 19.69
C ASN A 45 8.95 0.90 18.55
N ASP A 46 8.99 -0.40 18.87
CA ASP A 46 8.78 -1.52 17.95
C ASP A 46 7.50 -2.29 18.33
N LEU A 47 6.33 -1.64 18.19
CA LEU A 47 5.06 -2.27 18.52
C LEU A 47 4.71 -3.37 17.50
N VAL A 48 4.38 -4.56 18.00
CA VAL A 48 3.85 -5.68 17.22
C VAL A 48 2.45 -6.03 17.74
N ILE A 49 1.47 -6.08 16.84
CA ILE A 49 0.12 -6.55 17.10
C ILE A 49 -0.11 -7.76 16.21
N SER A 50 -0.23 -8.93 16.84
CA SER A 50 -0.41 -10.20 16.15
C SER A 50 -1.85 -10.69 16.25
N PHE A 51 -2.39 -11.24 15.17
CA PHE A 51 -3.75 -11.78 15.11
C PHE A 51 -3.71 -13.29 14.91
N ASP A 52 -4.43 -14.01 15.77
CA ASP A 52 -4.71 -15.43 15.60
C ASP A 52 -5.58 -15.68 14.35
N ASP A 53 -5.59 -16.92 13.88
CA ASP A 53 -6.46 -17.31 12.78
C ASP A 53 -7.93 -17.23 13.21
N GLY A 54 -8.76 -16.61 12.38
CA GLY A 54 -10.17 -16.45 12.67
C GLY A 54 -10.82 -15.30 11.93
N GLU A 55 -12.12 -15.12 12.19
CA GLU A 55 -12.94 -14.07 11.59
C GLU A 55 -13.13 -12.91 12.56
N TYR A 56 -12.72 -11.73 12.11
CA TYR A 56 -12.80 -10.45 12.80
C TYR A 56 -13.92 -9.64 12.12
N VAL A 57 -15.15 -9.98 12.48
CA VAL A 57 -16.37 -9.49 11.81
C VAL A 57 -16.76 -8.10 12.30
N ASP A 58 -17.20 -7.26 11.36
CA ASP A 58 -17.67 -5.89 11.57
C ASP A 58 -16.66 -4.99 12.31
N TRP A 59 -15.38 -5.23 12.05
CA TRP A 59 -14.31 -4.38 12.58
C TRP A 59 -14.37 -2.99 11.93
N GLY A 60 -14.35 -1.97 12.79
CA GLY A 60 -14.33 -0.57 12.39
C GLY A 60 -12.97 -0.11 11.87
N GLN A 61 -12.86 1.17 11.54
CA GLN A 61 -11.61 1.77 11.09
C GLN A 61 -10.57 1.79 12.22
N LEU A 62 -9.36 1.33 11.92
CA LEU A 62 -8.18 1.30 12.77
C LEU A 62 -7.26 2.47 12.40
N ASN A 63 -7.06 3.41 13.33
CA ASN A 63 -6.22 4.58 13.10
C ASN A 63 -4.81 4.29 13.63
N ILE A 64 -3.84 4.21 12.72
CA ILE A 64 -2.45 3.89 13.04
C ILE A 64 -1.65 5.20 13.07
N SER A 65 -1.34 5.67 14.27
CA SER A 65 -0.69 6.96 14.56
C SER A 65 0.76 6.82 15.03
N ARG A 66 1.33 5.61 14.93
CA ARG A 66 2.71 5.29 15.32
C ARG A 66 3.27 4.15 14.48
N ASN A 67 4.58 3.95 14.56
CA ASN A 67 5.26 2.77 14.01
C ASN A 67 4.64 1.50 14.63
N ALA A 68 4.21 0.57 13.78
CA ALA A 68 3.61 -0.68 14.23
C ALA A 68 3.72 -1.76 13.15
N THR A 69 3.95 -3.00 13.58
CA THR A 69 3.78 -4.19 12.76
C THR A 69 2.46 -4.84 13.13
N ILE A 70 1.55 -4.94 12.16
CA ILE A 70 0.24 -5.55 12.31
C ILE A 70 0.21 -6.79 11.43
N VAL A 71 0.10 -7.96 12.05
CA VAL A 71 0.41 -9.23 11.39
C VAL A 71 -0.56 -10.35 11.74
N GLY A 72 -1.01 -11.10 10.74
CA GLY A 72 -1.67 -12.39 10.95
C GLY A 72 -0.63 -13.49 11.20
N LYS A 73 -0.82 -14.33 12.22
CA LYS A 73 0.13 -15.41 12.55
C LYS A 73 0.34 -16.36 11.38
N ASN A 74 -0.72 -16.66 10.63
CA ASN A 74 -0.64 -17.40 9.38
C ASN A 74 -1.17 -16.57 8.21
N ARG A 75 -0.52 -16.69 7.04
CA ARG A 75 -0.94 -16.00 5.81
C ARG A 75 -2.38 -16.36 5.45
N GLY A 76 -3.25 -15.36 5.50
CA GLY A 76 -4.66 -15.47 5.16
C GLY A 76 -5.55 -16.00 6.29
N GLY A 77 -4.99 -16.26 7.47
CA GLY A 77 -5.69 -16.81 8.64
C GLY A 77 -6.54 -15.78 9.38
N ALA A 78 -6.01 -14.59 9.63
CA ALA A 78 -6.75 -13.48 10.23
C ALA A 78 -7.60 -12.76 9.16
N LYS A 79 -8.92 -12.90 9.25
CA LYS A 79 -9.89 -12.44 8.24
C LYS A 79 -10.73 -11.29 8.76
N PHE A 80 -10.47 -10.09 8.27
CA PHE A 80 -11.26 -8.90 8.57
C PHE A 80 -12.39 -8.75 7.56
N THR A 81 -13.61 -8.60 8.07
CA THR A 81 -14.80 -8.34 7.28
C THR A 81 -15.59 -7.18 7.88
N THR A 82 -16.27 -6.43 7.03
CA THR A 82 -17.23 -5.43 7.48
C THR A 82 -18.37 -5.27 6.50
N SER A 83 -19.47 -4.72 6.99
CA SER A 83 -20.56 -4.15 6.20
C SER A 83 -20.85 -2.68 6.54
N SER A 84 -20.10 -2.08 7.46
CA SER A 84 -20.48 -0.85 8.15
C SER A 84 -19.52 0.33 7.98
N VAL A 85 -18.28 0.09 7.56
CA VAL A 85 -17.26 1.14 7.38
C VAL A 85 -16.54 1.03 6.05
N ASP A 86 -16.10 2.19 5.54
CA ASP A 86 -15.42 2.24 4.25
C ASP A 86 -13.97 1.79 4.32
N THR A 87 -13.22 2.19 5.36
CA THR A 87 -11.77 1.95 5.45
C THR A 87 -11.40 1.11 6.67
N LEU A 88 -10.58 0.07 6.51
CA LEU A 88 -10.02 -0.67 7.64
C LEU A 88 -8.80 0.07 8.23
N PHE A 89 -7.67 0.11 7.52
CA PHE A 89 -6.46 0.74 8.04
C PHE A 89 -6.34 2.18 7.55
N ASN A 90 -6.39 3.15 8.47
CA ASN A 90 -6.09 4.55 8.23
C ASN A 90 -4.74 4.91 8.87
N ILE A 91 -3.69 4.93 8.05
CA ILE A 91 -2.30 5.02 8.48
C ILE A 91 -1.80 6.46 8.31
N ASN A 92 -1.39 7.07 9.43
CA ASN A 92 -0.81 8.42 9.50
C ASN A 92 0.54 8.43 10.22
N ALA A 93 1.25 7.31 10.17
CA ALA A 93 2.60 7.16 10.70
C ALA A 93 3.50 6.41 9.72
N THR A 94 4.81 6.68 9.80
CA THR A 94 5.83 5.99 9.01
C THR A 94 6.16 4.63 9.63
N ASN A 95 6.92 3.80 8.91
CA ASN A 95 7.41 2.50 9.38
C ASN A 95 6.28 1.58 9.92
N VAL A 96 5.15 1.58 9.21
CA VAL A 96 4.01 0.69 9.50
C VAL A 96 4.08 -0.51 8.58
N LYS A 97 3.78 -1.70 9.11
CA LYS A 97 3.76 -2.95 8.35
C LYS A 97 2.41 -3.63 8.50
N ILE A 98 1.78 -3.99 7.38
CA ILE A 98 0.53 -4.75 7.32
C ILE A 98 0.81 -6.08 6.62
N ILE A 99 0.74 -7.19 7.36
CA ILE A 99 1.29 -8.47 6.91
C ILE A 99 0.31 -9.64 7.13
N ASN A 100 0.24 -10.57 6.17
CA ASN A 100 -0.46 -11.86 6.30
C ASN A 100 -1.98 -11.80 6.56
N LEU A 101 -2.64 -10.67 6.29
CA LEU A 101 -4.07 -10.50 6.58
C LEU A 101 -4.94 -10.87 5.37
N THR A 102 -6.16 -11.33 5.64
CA THR A 102 -7.25 -11.33 4.66
C THR A 102 -8.20 -10.18 4.99
N ILE A 103 -8.45 -9.29 4.03
CA ILE A 103 -9.29 -8.09 4.23
C ILE A 103 -10.37 -8.06 3.15
N SER A 104 -11.64 -8.02 3.56
CA SER A 104 -12.77 -7.96 2.62
C SER A 104 -13.97 -7.18 3.16
N GLY A 105 -14.88 -6.76 2.28
CA GLY A 105 -16.09 -6.00 2.66
C GLY A 105 -15.87 -4.48 2.80
N TYR A 106 -14.62 -4.02 2.84
CA TYR A 106 -14.28 -2.59 2.88
C TYR A 106 -14.29 -1.96 1.48
N ALA A 107 -14.58 -0.66 1.39
CA ALA A 107 -14.32 0.13 0.19
C ALA A 107 -12.81 0.33 -0.02
N THR A 108 -12.06 0.54 1.05
CA THR A 108 -10.60 0.65 1.06
C THR A 108 -10.00 -0.16 2.19
N ALA A 109 -9.06 -1.05 1.90
CA ALA A 109 -8.42 -1.83 2.93
C ALA A 109 -7.36 -0.99 3.66
N ILE A 110 -6.53 -0.28 2.90
CA ILE A 110 -5.40 0.48 3.43
C ILE A 110 -5.39 1.87 2.80
N LYS A 111 -5.45 2.89 3.64
CA LYS A 111 -5.23 4.28 3.27
C LYS A 111 -4.00 4.80 4.03
N SER A 112 -3.06 5.40 3.32
CA SER A 112 -1.85 5.97 3.92
C SER A 112 -1.43 7.27 3.25
N ASN A 113 -0.86 8.16 4.05
CA ASN A 113 -0.21 9.40 3.62
C ASN A 113 1.27 9.47 4.04
N CYS A 114 1.89 8.33 4.39
CA CYS A 114 3.22 8.27 4.99
C CYS A 114 4.20 7.40 4.21
N SER A 115 5.48 7.71 4.36
CA SER A 115 6.61 6.90 3.90
C SER A 115 6.79 5.61 4.71
N ASP A 116 7.62 4.72 4.19
CA ASP A 116 8.08 3.49 4.86
C ASP A 116 6.94 2.53 5.25
N LEU A 117 5.84 2.56 4.51
CA LEU A 117 4.76 1.58 4.61
C LEU A 117 5.18 0.27 3.93
N THR A 118 5.05 -0.84 4.62
CA THR A 118 5.13 -2.19 4.03
C THR A 118 3.76 -2.85 4.04
N VAL A 119 3.30 -3.30 2.88
CA VAL A 119 2.10 -4.15 2.74
C VAL A 119 2.55 -5.45 2.10
N SER A 120 2.56 -6.55 2.85
CA SER A 120 3.03 -7.83 2.32
C SER A 120 2.17 -9.03 2.63
N ASP A 121 2.13 -9.99 1.70
CA ASP A 121 1.48 -11.29 1.89
C ASP A 121 -0.02 -11.23 2.21
N ASN A 122 -0.68 -10.12 1.91
CA ASN A 122 -2.11 -9.95 2.20
C ASN A 122 -3.01 -10.45 1.06
N ASN A 123 -4.22 -10.87 1.42
CA ASN A 123 -5.32 -11.12 0.50
C ASN A 123 -6.37 -10.01 0.68
N ILE A 124 -6.45 -9.09 -0.27
CA ILE A 124 -7.29 -7.90 -0.18
C ILE A 124 -8.37 -7.94 -1.26
N THR A 125 -9.64 -7.84 -0.86
CA THR A 125 -10.77 -7.73 -1.77
C THR A 125 -11.67 -6.56 -1.37
N THR A 126 -11.75 -5.51 -2.19
CA THR A 126 -12.49 -4.28 -1.85
C THR A 126 -13.45 -3.84 -2.93
N SER A 127 -14.48 -3.07 -2.54
CA SER A 127 -15.42 -2.49 -3.50
C SER A 127 -14.87 -1.24 -4.21
N GLY A 128 -14.00 -0.49 -3.52
CA GLY A 128 -13.28 0.69 -4.00
C GLY A 128 -11.77 0.43 -4.14
N VAL A 129 -10.96 1.49 -4.03
CA VAL A 129 -9.49 1.41 -4.06
C VAL A 129 -9.01 0.55 -2.89
N SER A 130 -8.29 -0.54 -3.16
CA SER A 130 -7.79 -1.45 -2.13
C SER A 130 -6.67 -0.83 -1.29
N ILE A 131 -5.67 -0.24 -1.96
CA ILE A 131 -4.56 0.48 -1.32
C ILE A 131 -4.52 1.90 -1.90
N ASN A 132 -4.73 2.90 -1.05
CA ASN A 132 -4.76 4.31 -1.42
C ASN A 132 -3.58 5.04 -0.75
N LEU A 133 -2.58 5.41 -1.56
CA LEU A 133 -1.45 6.22 -1.14
C LEU A 133 -1.74 7.67 -1.54
N SER A 134 -2.14 8.50 -0.57
CA SER A 134 -2.51 9.89 -0.80
C SER A 134 -1.51 10.85 -0.16
N SER A 135 -0.60 11.43 -0.94
CA SER A 135 0.35 12.44 -0.44
C SER A 135 -0.36 13.79 -0.31
N SER A 136 -0.04 14.54 0.76
CA SER A 136 -0.48 15.93 0.96
C SER A 136 0.50 16.95 0.36
N GLY A 137 1.47 16.49 -0.43
CA GLY A 137 2.29 17.30 -1.31
C GLY A 137 3.79 17.11 -1.22
N SER A 138 4.57 17.94 -1.92
CA SER A 138 6.04 17.78 -2.01
C SER A 138 6.75 17.91 -0.66
N ALA A 139 6.15 18.58 0.32
CA ALA A 139 6.65 18.66 1.69
C ALA A 139 6.45 17.35 2.48
N ASN A 140 5.55 16.48 2.01
CA ASN A 140 5.21 15.19 2.61
C ASN A 140 5.29 14.10 1.53
N PRO A 141 6.51 13.81 1.04
CA PRO A 141 6.72 12.77 0.04
C PRO A 141 6.35 11.40 0.62
N ILE A 142 5.82 10.51 -0.22
CA ILE A 142 5.54 9.11 0.15
C ILE A 142 6.62 8.25 -0.49
N THR A 143 7.63 7.90 0.30
CA THR A 143 8.84 7.19 -0.18
C THR A 143 9.08 5.91 0.61
N GLY A 144 9.92 5.02 0.07
CA GLY A 144 10.24 3.76 0.76
C GLY A 144 9.04 2.83 0.96
N VAL A 145 7.96 3.02 0.19
CA VAL A 145 6.78 2.16 0.29
C VAL A 145 7.03 0.85 -0.45
N VAL A 146 6.72 -0.27 0.19
CA VAL A 146 6.86 -1.61 -0.37
C VAL A 146 5.51 -2.32 -0.36
N ILE A 147 5.01 -2.66 -1.55
CA ILE A 147 3.83 -3.48 -1.74
C ILE A 147 4.31 -4.80 -2.34
N LYS A 148 4.27 -5.89 -1.58
CA LYS A 148 4.94 -7.15 -1.95
C LYS A 148 4.10 -8.41 -1.74
N ASP A 149 4.11 -9.32 -2.69
CA ASP A 149 3.53 -10.67 -2.58
C ASP A 149 2.04 -10.69 -2.18
N ASN A 150 1.30 -9.61 -2.47
CA ASN A 150 -0.12 -9.51 -2.15
C ASN A 150 -0.99 -10.06 -3.28
N ILE A 151 -2.18 -10.53 -2.91
CA ILE A 151 -3.31 -10.73 -3.84
C ILE A 151 -4.29 -9.59 -3.60
N ILE A 152 -4.48 -8.74 -4.59
CA ILE A 152 -5.31 -7.53 -4.50
C ILE A 152 -6.39 -7.59 -5.57
N LYS A 153 -7.66 -7.51 -5.17
CA LYS A 153 -8.81 -7.48 -6.06
C LYS A 153 -9.71 -6.31 -5.70
N SER A 154 -9.93 -5.43 -6.66
CA SER A 154 -10.84 -4.30 -6.51
C SER A 154 -11.92 -4.34 -7.58
N SER A 155 -13.17 -4.10 -7.17
CA SER A 155 -14.27 -3.89 -8.11
C SER A 155 -14.45 -2.42 -8.55
N ILE A 156 -13.49 -1.53 -8.24
CA ILE A 156 -13.62 -0.11 -8.60
C ILE A 156 -13.60 0.08 -10.12
N ALA A 157 -14.72 0.55 -10.66
CA ALA A 157 -14.90 0.82 -12.10
C ALA A 157 -14.87 2.31 -12.44
N THR A 158 -14.39 3.16 -11.52
CA THR A 158 -14.28 4.61 -11.73
C THR A 158 -13.03 4.95 -12.53
N ASN A 159 -13.17 5.85 -13.50
CA ASN A 159 -12.03 6.40 -14.23
C ASN A 159 -11.01 7.05 -13.29
N TYR A 160 -9.75 7.08 -13.70
CA TYR A 160 -8.66 7.72 -12.95
C TYR A 160 -8.45 7.10 -11.55
N ARG A 161 -8.70 5.79 -11.41
CA ARG A 161 -8.49 5.01 -10.20
C ARG A 161 -8.04 3.60 -10.56
N GLY A 162 -7.31 2.98 -9.64
CA GLY A 162 -6.92 1.58 -9.74
C GLY A 162 -7.15 0.82 -8.43
N ALA A 163 -6.98 -0.50 -8.47
CA ALA A 163 -6.98 -1.34 -7.27
C ALA A 163 -5.94 -0.83 -6.25
N VAL A 164 -4.76 -0.45 -6.74
CA VAL A 164 -3.82 0.41 -6.02
C VAL A 164 -3.81 1.78 -6.67
N SER A 165 -4.02 2.84 -5.88
CA SER A 165 -3.99 4.22 -6.39
C SER A 165 -2.95 5.05 -5.64
N LEU A 166 -2.08 5.70 -6.40
CA LEU A 166 -1.15 6.73 -5.96
C LEU A 166 -1.76 8.08 -6.34
N PHE A 167 -2.31 8.77 -5.35
CA PHE A 167 -3.17 9.92 -5.55
C PHE A 167 -2.59 11.20 -4.94
N GLY A 168 -2.86 12.34 -5.56
CA GLY A 168 -2.60 13.67 -5.02
C GLY A 168 -3.67 14.64 -5.49
N LYS A 169 -3.87 15.77 -4.81
CA LYS A 169 -4.63 16.88 -5.38
C LYS A 169 -3.71 17.74 -6.22
N SER A 170 -4.22 18.36 -7.29
CA SER A 170 -3.42 19.12 -8.27
C SER A 170 -2.48 20.17 -7.68
N THR A 171 -2.80 20.72 -6.51
CA THR A 171 -1.97 21.69 -5.77
C THR A 171 -0.80 21.06 -5.01
N ASP A 172 -0.85 19.76 -4.74
CA ASP A 172 -0.01 19.11 -3.74
C ASP A 172 1.42 18.91 -4.26
N LYS A 173 1.62 18.71 -5.57
CA LYS A 173 2.96 18.42 -6.14
C LYS A 173 3.57 17.16 -5.50
N THR A 174 2.82 16.07 -5.50
CA THR A 174 3.13 14.82 -4.82
C THR A 174 4.41 14.16 -5.33
N VAL A 175 5.09 13.47 -4.41
CA VAL A 175 6.30 12.71 -4.69
C VAL A 175 6.09 11.27 -4.21
N PHE A 176 6.34 10.32 -5.10
CA PHE A 176 6.18 8.90 -4.81
C PHE A 176 7.47 8.13 -5.07
N ASP A 177 7.84 7.25 -4.15
CA ASP A 177 8.85 6.20 -4.34
C ASP A 177 8.30 4.89 -3.79
N VAL A 178 7.93 3.99 -4.72
CA VAL A 178 7.15 2.79 -4.42
C VAL A 178 7.68 1.58 -5.19
N LEU A 179 7.95 0.51 -4.44
CA LEU A 179 8.28 -0.80 -4.96
C LEU A 179 7.04 -1.70 -4.95
N PHE A 180 6.72 -2.25 -6.12
CA PHE A 180 5.77 -3.35 -6.32
C PHE A 180 6.55 -4.62 -6.66
N SER A 181 6.49 -5.64 -5.80
CA SER A 181 7.22 -6.90 -6.05
C SER A 181 6.32 -8.13 -5.86
N GLY A 182 6.24 -9.02 -6.85
CA GLY A 182 5.56 -10.32 -6.70
C GLY A 182 4.04 -10.25 -6.47
N ASN A 183 3.39 -9.11 -6.72
CA ASN A 183 1.96 -8.97 -6.46
C ASN A 183 1.09 -9.56 -7.59
N ASN A 184 -0.10 -10.00 -7.23
CA ASN A 184 -1.20 -10.26 -8.16
C ASN A 184 -2.30 -9.21 -7.93
N ILE A 185 -2.40 -8.24 -8.84
CA ILE A 185 -3.29 -7.07 -8.72
C ILE A 185 -4.32 -7.13 -9.82
N THR A 186 -5.60 -7.13 -9.46
CA THR A 186 -6.73 -7.05 -10.40
C THR A 186 -7.62 -5.87 -10.03
N GLY A 187 -7.79 -4.92 -10.94
CA GLY A 187 -8.78 -3.86 -10.84
C GLY A 187 -9.69 -3.83 -12.06
N VAL A 188 -10.88 -3.21 -11.93
CA VAL A 188 -11.79 -3.08 -13.07
C VAL A 188 -11.34 -1.98 -14.03
N SER A 189 -11.18 -0.75 -13.54
CA SER A 189 -10.61 0.34 -14.36
C SER A 189 -9.12 0.14 -14.57
N SER A 190 -8.31 0.25 -13.51
CA SER A 190 -6.89 -0.05 -13.58
C SER A 190 -6.42 -0.99 -12.48
N GLY A 191 -5.37 -1.78 -12.72
CA GLY A 191 -4.69 -2.52 -11.66
C GLY A 191 -3.94 -1.56 -10.74
N VAL A 192 -3.03 -0.77 -11.31
CA VAL A 192 -2.32 0.32 -10.61
C VAL A 192 -2.56 1.64 -11.33
N TYR A 193 -2.86 2.69 -10.57
CA TYR A 193 -3.10 4.04 -11.10
C TYR A 193 -2.23 5.08 -10.39
N LEU A 194 -1.66 6.01 -11.15
CA LEU A 194 -0.94 7.19 -10.66
C LEU A 194 -1.56 8.47 -11.24
N GLY A 195 -1.94 9.41 -10.38
CA GLY A 195 -2.42 10.75 -10.75
C GLY A 195 -3.78 11.10 -10.16
N ASP A 196 -4.51 12.03 -10.81
CA ASP A 196 -5.87 12.41 -10.42
C ASP A 196 -6.83 12.60 -11.63
N GLY A 197 -6.34 12.40 -12.86
CA GLY A 197 -7.09 12.59 -14.10
C GLY A 197 -7.05 14.03 -14.64
N SER A 198 -6.32 14.93 -13.97
CA SER A 198 -6.16 16.33 -14.37
C SER A 198 -4.93 16.52 -15.28
N TYR A 199 -5.06 17.35 -16.33
CA TYR A 199 -3.93 17.82 -17.13
C TYR A 199 -2.86 18.55 -16.30
N ASN A 200 -3.27 19.22 -15.23
CA ASN A 200 -2.35 19.77 -14.23
C ASN A 200 -2.05 18.70 -13.18
N SER A 201 -1.46 17.59 -13.63
CA SER A 201 -1.25 16.40 -12.79
C SER A 201 -0.62 16.80 -11.45
N PRO A 202 -1.10 16.22 -10.33
CA PRO A 202 -0.57 16.48 -9.00
C PRO A 202 0.84 15.94 -8.84
N VAL A 203 1.28 15.03 -9.71
CA VAL A 203 2.54 14.30 -9.56
C VAL A 203 3.72 15.19 -9.94
N SER A 204 4.52 15.57 -8.95
CA SER A 204 5.77 16.30 -9.15
C SER A 204 6.90 15.36 -9.53
N SER A 205 7.00 14.20 -8.85
CA SER A 205 8.00 13.18 -9.17
C SER A 205 7.53 11.79 -8.76
N ALA A 206 7.91 10.78 -9.52
CA ALA A 206 7.60 9.39 -9.19
C ALA A 206 8.78 8.48 -9.54
N ASN A 207 9.19 7.64 -8.59
CA ASN A 207 10.10 6.53 -8.80
C ASN A 207 9.30 5.25 -8.54
N LEU A 208 8.84 4.59 -9.61
CA LEU A 208 8.03 3.38 -9.50
C LEU A 208 8.79 2.18 -10.03
N VAL A 209 8.91 1.15 -9.20
CA VAL A 209 9.58 -0.09 -9.58
C VAL A 209 8.57 -1.22 -9.51
N PHE A 210 8.41 -1.94 -10.62
CA PHE A 210 7.56 -3.11 -10.73
C PHE A 210 8.44 -4.32 -11.04
N GLU A 211 8.46 -5.31 -10.15
CA GLU A 211 9.22 -6.55 -10.29
C GLU A 211 8.34 -7.78 -10.12
N ASN A 212 8.34 -8.67 -11.11
CA ASN A 212 7.67 -9.97 -11.02
C ASN A 212 6.16 -9.90 -10.67
N ASN A 213 5.47 -8.83 -11.05
CA ASN A 213 4.05 -8.68 -10.76
C ASN A 213 3.18 -9.26 -11.87
N ASN A 214 1.97 -9.70 -11.51
CA ASN A 214 0.85 -9.91 -12.41
C ASN A 214 -0.19 -8.82 -12.16
N ILE A 215 -0.40 -7.93 -13.14
CA ILE A 215 -1.30 -6.77 -12.99
C ILE A 215 -2.33 -6.79 -14.11
N THR A 216 -3.61 -6.76 -13.75
CA THR A 216 -4.73 -6.80 -14.69
C THR A 216 -5.68 -5.64 -14.46
N GLY A 217 -5.96 -4.87 -15.50
CA GLY A 217 -7.13 -3.97 -15.60
C GLY A 217 -8.18 -4.64 -16.47
N THR A 218 -9.31 -5.09 -15.91
CA THR A 218 -10.25 -5.93 -16.68
C THR A 218 -11.01 -5.17 -17.76
N SER A 219 -11.20 -3.87 -17.60
CA SER A 219 -11.88 -2.99 -18.56
C SER A 219 -11.07 -1.75 -18.99
N GLY A 220 -10.01 -1.40 -18.25
CA GLY A 220 -9.08 -0.34 -18.61
C GLY A 220 -7.63 -0.84 -18.66
N SER A 221 -6.69 -0.08 -18.13
CA SER A 221 -5.27 -0.39 -18.24
C SER A 221 -4.78 -1.30 -17.12
N GLY A 222 -3.82 -2.18 -17.37
CA GLY A 222 -3.14 -2.89 -16.27
C GLY A 222 -2.47 -1.88 -15.33
N VAL A 223 -1.63 -1.02 -15.90
CA VAL A 223 -0.98 0.10 -15.20
C VAL A 223 -1.28 1.40 -15.98
N ASP A 224 -1.83 2.40 -15.30
CA ASP A 224 -2.16 3.72 -15.87
C ASP A 224 -1.44 4.83 -15.09
N LEU A 225 -0.55 5.54 -15.77
CA LEU A 225 0.36 6.51 -15.16
C LEU A 225 0.18 7.89 -15.81
N TYR A 226 -0.48 8.79 -15.09
CA TYR A 226 -0.78 10.14 -15.52
C TYR A 226 0.14 11.18 -14.83
N ALA A 227 1.29 11.44 -15.44
CA ALA A 227 2.38 12.26 -14.91
C ALA A 227 2.81 13.43 -15.83
N TYR A 228 1.93 13.90 -16.73
CA TYR A 228 2.19 14.89 -17.79
C TYR A 228 2.94 16.17 -17.40
N SER A 229 2.81 16.63 -16.15
CA SER A 229 3.47 17.85 -15.64
C SER A 229 4.51 17.53 -14.56
N SER A 230 4.99 16.29 -14.52
CA SER A 230 6.01 15.86 -13.57
C SER A 230 7.39 16.38 -13.97
N ASN A 231 8.21 16.68 -12.98
CA ASN A 231 9.60 17.08 -13.19
C ASN A 231 10.50 15.86 -13.45
N ASN A 232 10.28 14.76 -12.73
CA ASN A 232 11.08 13.55 -12.82
C ASN A 232 10.19 12.32 -12.59
N THR A 233 9.98 11.52 -13.64
CA THR A 233 9.23 10.26 -13.55
C THR A 233 10.12 9.12 -14.04
N ASN A 234 10.61 8.30 -13.11
CA ASN A 234 11.38 7.09 -13.39
C ASN A 234 10.48 5.86 -13.14
N ILE A 235 10.29 5.04 -14.17
CA ILE A 235 9.46 3.85 -14.08
C ILE A 235 10.26 2.66 -14.61
N THR A 236 10.39 1.62 -13.78
CA THR A 236 11.10 0.38 -14.14
C THR A 236 10.14 -0.80 -14.09
N PHE A 237 10.13 -1.60 -15.15
CA PHE A 237 9.43 -2.88 -15.20
C PHE A 237 10.44 -4.01 -15.42
N ALA A 238 10.53 -4.95 -14.48
CA ALA A 238 11.31 -6.17 -14.61
C ALA A 238 10.40 -7.40 -14.44
N ASN A 239 10.33 -8.26 -15.46
CA ASN A 239 9.64 -9.56 -15.42
C ASN A 239 8.15 -9.50 -15.01
N ASN A 240 7.43 -8.45 -15.42
CA ASN A 240 6.01 -8.34 -15.10
C ASN A 240 5.14 -8.95 -16.20
N ASN A 241 3.98 -9.47 -15.82
CA ASN A 241 2.86 -9.75 -16.71
C ASN A 241 1.78 -8.68 -16.48
N ILE A 242 1.56 -7.80 -17.48
CA ILE A 242 0.62 -6.69 -17.35
C ILE A 242 -0.40 -6.77 -18.48
N THR A 243 -1.68 -6.88 -18.12
CA THR A 243 -2.79 -7.05 -19.06
C THR A 243 -3.91 -6.04 -18.83
N GLY A 244 -4.59 -5.69 -19.90
CA GLY A 244 -5.75 -4.79 -19.92
C GLY A 244 -6.05 -4.35 -21.35
N THR A 245 -7.01 -3.44 -21.52
CA THR A 245 -7.24 -2.74 -22.80
C THR A 245 -5.93 -2.11 -23.28
N TYR A 246 -5.18 -1.53 -22.35
CA TYR A 246 -3.76 -1.27 -22.48
C TYR A 246 -3.03 -2.04 -21.38
N GLY A 247 -1.92 -2.72 -21.68
CA GLY A 247 -1.09 -3.28 -20.63
C GLY A 247 -0.57 -2.16 -19.73
N VAL A 248 0.22 -1.27 -20.33
CA VAL A 248 0.70 -0.05 -19.68
C VAL A 248 0.26 1.16 -20.51
N TYR A 249 -0.36 2.14 -19.87
CA TYR A 249 -0.62 3.47 -20.41
C TYR A 249 0.21 4.49 -19.60
N LEU A 250 1.03 5.28 -20.29
CA LEU A 250 1.89 6.29 -19.68
C LEU A 250 1.71 7.61 -20.43
N TYR A 251 1.33 8.65 -19.69
CA TYR A 251 1.29 10.02 -20.18
C TYR A 251 2.09 10.91 -19.23
N ALA A 252 3.35 11.17 -19.57
CA ALA A 252 4.34 11.87 -18.75
C ALA A 252 5.04 12.98 -19.53
#